data_AF-A0A9E1ZKD5-F1
#
_entry.id   AF-A0A9E1ZKD5-F1
#
_cell.length_a   1.000
_cell.length_b   1.000
_cell.length_c   1.000
_cell.angle_alpha   90.00
_cell.angle_beta   90.00
_cell.angle_gamma   90.00
#
_symmetry.space_group_name_H-M   'P 1'
#
loop_
_entity.id
_entity.type
_entity.pdbx_description
1 polymer ?
#
loop_
_entity_poly.entity_id
_entity_poly.type
_entity_poly.pdbx_seq_one_letter_code
_entity_poly.pdbx_strand_id
1 'polypeptide(L)'
;MSTSRDSFFYRDIQDILERKLPENGYPVPVAVIRQILSDLFDGVALHVWSREDVIDVARRRGKSLTPDAVDEILANIERHVDSELGITWQTIQYAVDDFDDLDA
;
A
#
# COMPACT_ATOMS: atom_id res chain seq x y z
N MET A 1 -7.04 15.00 -16.22
CA MET A 1 -6.20 14.70 -15.05
C MET A 1 -6.95 15.18 -13.83
N SER A 2 -7.41 14.26 -12.97
CA SER A 2 -8.20 14.61 -11.78
C SER A 2 -7.28 15.16 -10.71
N THR A 3 -7.32 16.47 -10.50
CA THR A 3 -6.52 17.25 -9.53
C THR A 3 -6.98 17.09 -8.07
N SER A 4 -7.77 16.06 -7.76
CA SER A 4 -8.43 15.93 -6.45
C SER A 4 -8.39 14.51 -5.88
N ARG A 5 -7.35 13.72 -6.18
CA ARG A 5 -7.13 12.44 -5.48
C ARG A 5 -6.25 12.69 -4.25
N ASP A 6 -6.93 13.00 -3.16
CA ASP A 6 -6.51 12.96 -1.74
C ASP A 6 -5.00 12.98 -1.47
N SER A 7 -4.47 14.20 -1.31
CA SER A 7 -3.05 14.47 -1.11
C SER A 7 -2.57 14.30 0.34
N PHE A 8 -3.37 13.74 1.25
CA PHE A 8 -3.01 13.70 2.68
C PHE A 8 -1.89 12.69 2.94
N PHE A 9 -2.01 11.45 2.46
CA PHE A 9 -0.96 10.44 2.63
C PHE A 9 0.38 10.85 2.02
N TYR A 10 0.36 11.41 0.80
CA TYR A 10 1.56 11.94 0.14
C TYR A 10 2.18 13.11 0.90
N ARG A 11 1.35 13.99 1.46
CA ARG A 11 1.81 15.09 2.30
C ARG A 11 2.39 14.58 3.61
N ASP A 12 1.76 13.59 4.24
CA ASP A 12 2.23 13.00 5.50
C ASP A 12 3.59 12.31 5.32
N ILE A 13 3.79 11.57 4.21
CA ILE A 13 5.10 11.00 3.88
C ILE A 13 6.15 12.11 3.70
N GLN A 14 5.81 13.16 2.94
CA GLN A 14 6.72 14.29 2.74
C GLN A 14 7.06 14.97 4.07
N ASP A 15 6.07 15.28 4.90
CA ASP A 15 6.23 15.93 6.20
C ASP A 15 7.07 15.09 7.17
N ILE A 16 6.87 13.76 7.18
CA ILE A 16 7.68 12.84 8.00
C ILE A 16 9.14 12.86 7.53
N LEU A 17 9.40 12.73 6.24
CA LEU A 17 10.76 12.73 5.69
C LEU A 17 11.46 14.07 5.90
N GLU A 18 10.75 15.18 5.69
CA GLU A 18 11.22 16.55 5.94
C GLU A 18 11.68 16.76 7.38
N ARG A 19 10.95 16.21 8.34
CA ARG A 19 11.29 16.32 9.76
C ARG A 19 12.40 15.34 10.16
N LYS A 20 12.28 14.08 9.75
CA LYS A 20 13.14 12.99 10.25
C LYS A 20 14.53 12.99 9.62
N LEU A 21 14.68 13.39 8.36
CA LEU A 21 15.99 13.39 7.72
C LEU A 21 16.98 14.38 8.39
N PRO A 22 16.61 15.65 8.66
CA PRO A 22 17.48 16.57 9.41
C PRO A 22 17.77 16.11 10.84
N GLU A 23 16.77 15.57 11.55
CA GLU A 23 16.94 15.02 12.91
C GLU A 23 18.03 13.93 12.97
N ASN A 24 18.24 13.20 11.87
CA ASN A 24 19.21 12.12 11.75
C ASN A 24 20.50 12.53 11.01
N GLY A 25 20.72 13.83 10.78
CA GLY A 25 21.94 14.35 10.15
C GLY A 25 21.97 14.31 8.62
N TYR A 26 20.80 14.14 7.98
CA TYR A 26 20.65 14.14 6.52
C TYR A 26 19.87 15.39 6.07
N PRO A 27 20.52 16.54 5.83
CA PRO A 27 19.85 17.76 5.41
C PRO A 27 19.50 17.69 3.90
N VAL A 28 18.56 16.82 3.54
CA VAL A 28 18.12 16.64 2.16
C VAL A 28 17.03 17.67 1.82
N PRO A 29 17.19 18.45 0.74
CA PRO A 29 16.14 19.37 0.31
C PRO A 29 14.87 18.63 -0.14
N VAL A 30 13.71 19.15 0.25
CA VAL A 30 12.37 18.68 -0.17
C VAL A 30 12.23 18.45 -1.65
N ALA A 31 12.76 19.38 -2.45
CA ALA A 31 12.68 19.29 -3.90
C ALA A 31 13.31 17.99 -4.44
N VAL A 32 14.39 17.52 -3.80
CA VAL A 32 15.08 16.27 -4.17
C VAL A 32 14.23 15.06 -3.78
N ILE A 33 13.63 15.07 -2.58
CA ILE A 33 12.74 14.00 -2.11
C ILE A 33 11.55 13.86 -3.07
N ARG A 34 10.92 14.98 -3.43
CA ARG A 34 9.80 15.01 -4.38
C ARG A 34 10.18 14.48 -5.76
N GLN A 35 11.38 14.81 -6.23
CA GLN A 35 11.86 14.33 -7.52
C GLN A 35 12.12 12.82 -7.50
N ILE A 36 12.79 12.30 -6.46
CA ILE A 36 13.09 10.86 -6.34
C ILE A 36 11.81 10.04 -6.22
N LEU A 37 10.83 10.54 -5.46
CA LEU A 37 9.57 9.84 -5.24
C LEU A 37 8.53 10.13 -6.34
N SER A 38 8.84 10.95 -7.34
CA SER A 38 7.88 11.33 -8.38
C SER A 38 7.35 10.11 -9.14
N ASP A 39 8.23 9.20 -9.57
CA ASP A 39 7.83 7.95 -10.24
C ASP A 39 7.02 7.02 -9.33
N LEU A 40 7.25 7.04 -8.01
CA LEU A 40 6.47 6.27 -7.04
C LEU A 40 5.08 6.87 -6.85
N PHE A 41 4.97 8.20 -6.86
CA PHE A 41 3.71 8.92 -6.73
C PHE A 41 2.90 8.93 -8.04
N ASP A 42 3.58 8.86 -9.18
CA ASP A 42 2.99 8.66 -10.51
C ASP A 42 2.59 7.19 -10.73
N GLY A 43 3.24 6.26 -10.00
CA GLY A 43 3.07 4.80 -10.06
C GLY A 43 1.81 4.22 -9.40
N VAL A 44 0.92 5.05 -8.85
CA VAL A 44 -0.36 4.70 -8.17
C VAL A 44 -0.21 4.28 -6.72
N ALA A 45 -1.12 4.74 -5.85
CA ALA A 45 -1.46 4.02 -4.62
C ALA A 45 -2.93 4.23 -4.24
N LEU A 46 -3.81 3.31 -4.68
CA LEU A 46 -5.10 3.10 -4.03
C LEU A 46 -4.86 2.21 -2.81
N HIS A 47 -4.39 2.80 -1.71
CA HIS A 47 -4.41 2.11 -0.42
C HIS A 47 -5.83 2.15 0.14
N VAL A 48 -6.67 1.26 -0.38
CA VAL A 48 -8.04 1.08 0.11
C VAL A 48 -8.09 0.17 1.34
N TRP A 49 -7.11 -0.74 1.47
CA TRP A 49 -7.04 -1.71 2.56
C TRP A 49 -5.73 -1.66 3.31
N SER A 50 -5.85 -1.88 4.61
CA SER A 50 -4.77 -2.05 5.57
C SER A 50 -4.43 -3.54 5.76
N ARG A 51 -3.32 -3.81 6.47
CA ARG A 51 -2.99 -5.17 6.92
C ARG A 51 -4.11 -5.80 7.76
N GLU A 52 -4.78 -5.00 8.58
CA GLU A 52 -5.88 -5.46 9.44
C GLU A 52 -7.06 -5.97 8.59
N ASP A 53 -7.35 -5.33 7.46
CA ASP A 53 -8.40 -5.78 6.55
C ASP A 53 -8.11 -7.17 5.97
N VAL A 54 -6.86 -7.43 5.60
CA VAL A 54 -6.41 -8.75 5.09
C VAL A 54 -6.52 -9.80 6.19
N ILE A 55 -6.04 -9.47 7.40
CA ILE A 55 -6.08 -10.36 8.57
C ILE A 55 -7.53 -10.71 8.94
N ASP A 56 -8.42 -9.73 8.95
CA ASP A 56 -9.84 -9.93 9.23
C ASP A 56 -10.52 -10.82 8.20
N VAL A 57 -10.20 -10.63 6.91
CA VAL A 57 -10.70 -11.48 5.83
C VAL A 57 -10.17 -12.91 5.98
N ALA A 58 -8.87 -13.08 6.20
CA ALA A 58 -8.25 -14.40 6.41
C ALA A 58 -8.87 -15.12 7.62
N ARG A 59 -9.06 -14.41 8.74
CA ARG A 59 -9.69 -14.96 9.94
C ARG A 59 -11.12 -15.43 9.69
N ARG A 60 -11.91 -14.67 8.91
CA ARG A 60 -13.29 -15.06 8.51
C ARG A 60 -13.30 -16.29 7.59
N ARG A 61 -12.19 -16.54 6.90
CA ARG A 61 -11.99 -17.72 6.05
C ARG A 61 -11.28 -18.88 6.76
N GLY A 62 -10.95 -18.74 8.04
CA GLY A 62 -10.25 -19.76 8.82
C GLY A 62 -8.78 -19.94 8.45
N LYS A 63 -8.18 -18.98 7.74
CA LYS A 63 -6.76 -18.96 7.37
C LYS A 63 -5.94 -18.20 8.42
N SER A 64 -4.68 -18.59 8.59
CA SER A 64 -3.73 -17.92 9.49
C SER A 64 -2.53 -17.44 8.69
N LEU A 65 -2.53 -16.17 8.32
CA LEU A 65 -1.47 -15.58 7.50
C LEU A 65 -0.30 -15.09 8.35
N THR A 66 0.92 -15.24 7.83
CA THR A 66 2.10 -14.57 8.36
C THR A 66 2.09 -13.08 8.00
N PRO A 67 2.81 -12.22 8.73
CA PRO A 67 2.96 -10.81 8.36
C PRO A 67 3.46 -10.61 6.92
N ASP A 68 4.41 -11.45 6.48
CA ASP A 68 4.98 -11.38 5.13
C ASP A 68 3.93 -11.75 4.07
N ALA A 69 3.11 -12.77 4.32
CA ALA A 69 2.00 -13.16 3.45
C ALA A 69 0.95 -12.04 3.31
N VAL A 70 0.66 -11.33 4.40
CA VAL A 70 -0.26 -10.18 4.38
C VAL A 70 0.28 -9.07 3.48
N ASP A 71 1.58 -8.78 3.57
CA ASP A 71 2.25 -7.78 2.73
C ASP A 71 2.28 -8.21 1.26
N GLU A 72 2.51 -9.49 1.00
CA GLU A 72 2.51 -10.05 -0.35
C GLU A 72 1.12 -9.97 -1.01
N ILE A 73 0.06 -10.26 -0.27
CA ILE A 73 -1.33 -10.12 -0.75
C ILE A 73 -1.65 -8.69 -1.14
N LEU A 74 -1.29 -7.71 -0.29
CA LEU A 74 -1.54 -6.29 -0.60
C LEU A 74 -0.75 -5.83 -1.83
N ALA A 75 0.51 -6.24 -1.93
CA ALA A 75 1.35 -5.93 -3.09
C ALA A 75 0.85 -6.63 -4.37
N ASN A 76 0.29 -7.85 -4.27
CA ASN A 76 -0.30 -8.56 -5.39
C ASN A 76 -1.55 -7.82 -5.90
N ILE A 77 -2.44 -7.39 -5.00
CA ILE A 77 -3.62 -6.59 -5.34
C ILE A 77 -3.19 -5.31 -6.06
N GLU A 78 -2.24 -4.56 -5.50
CA GLU A 78 -1.75 -3.30 -6.07
C GLU A 78 -1.22 -3.47 -7.51
N ARG A 79 -0.43 -4.52 -7.75
CA ARG A 79 0.15 -4.80 -9.08
C ARG A 79 -0.86 -5.26 -10.12
N HIS A 80 -1.97 -5.84 -9.69
CA HIS A 80 -2.95 -6.48 -10.58
C HIS A 80 -4.36 -5.90 -10.45
N VAL A 81 -4.51 -4.67 -9.95
CA VAL A 81 -5.81 -3.99 -9.91
C VAL A 81 -6.34 -3.85 -11.34
N ASP A 82 -7.44 -4.54 -11.62
CA ASP A 82 -8.20 -4.36 -12.85
C ASP A 82 -9.07 -3.10 -12.74
N SER A 83 -8.74 -2.10 -13.57
CA SER A 83 -9.48 -0.84 -13.63
C SER A 83 -10.92 -0.96 -14.12
N GLU A 84 -11.28 -2.07 -14.79
CA GLU A 84 -12.63 -2.31 -15.30
C GLU A 84 -13.57 -2.88 -14.22
N LEU A 85 -13.04 -3.70 -13.31
CA LEU A 85 -13.80 -4.30 -12.20
C LEU A 85 -13.82 -3.41 -10.95
N GLY A 86 -12.90 -2.44 -10.87
CA GLY A 86 -12.78 -1.54 -9.74
C GLY A 86 -12.25 -2.20 -8.47
N ILE A 87 -11.96 -1.38 -7.46
CA ILE A 87 -11.44 -1.85 -6.18
C ILE A 87 -12.62 -2.14 -5.26
N THR A 88 -12.87 -3.42 -4.97
CA THR A 88 -14.00 -3.87 -4.15
C THR A 88 -13.56 -4.84 -3.06
N TRP A 89 -14.35 -4.97 -1.99
CA TRP A 89 -14.08 -5.98 -0.95
C TRP A 89 -13.98 -7.42 -1.45
N GLN A 90 -14.44 -7.70 -2.68
CA GLN A 90 -14.23 -9.01 -3.30
C GLN A 90 -12.78 -9.20 -3.77
N THR A 91 -12.10 -8.14 -4.19
CA THR A 91 -10.70 -8.19 -4.63
C THR A 91 -9.77 -8.74 -3.53
N ILE A 92 -9.91 -8.23 -2.30
CA ILE A 92 -9.13 -8.73 -1.15
C ILE A 92 -9.55 -10.15 -0.74
N GLN A 93 -10.83 -10.51 -0.90
CA GLN A 93 -11.30 -11.86 -0.62
C GLN A 93 -10.71 -12.87 -1.60
N TYR A 94 -10.72 -12.57 -2.90
CA TYR A 94 -10.10 -13.42 -3.90
C TYR A 94 -8.59 -13.52 -3.69
N ALA A 95 -7.91 -12.42 -3.43
CA ALA A 95 -6.48 -12.45 -3.16
C ALA A 95 -6.11 -13.29 -1.92
N VAL A 96 -6.93 -13.24 -0.86
CA VAL A 96 -6.76 -14.11 0.33
C VAL A 96 -7.12 -15.57 0.03
N ASP A 97 -8.16 -15.82 -0.77
CA ASP A 97 -8.56 -17.18 -1.15
C ASP A 97 -7.50 -17.85 -2.05
N ASP A 98 -6.94 -17.11 -3.01
CA ASP A 98 -5.89 -17.53 -3.96
C ASP A 98 -4.50 -17.68 -3.32
N PHE A 99 -4.28 -17.04 -2.17
CA PHE A 99 -3.06 -17.25 -1.39
C PHE A 99 -3.15 -18.59 -0.66
N ASP A 100 -2.51 -19.60 -1.23
CA ASP A 100 -2.31 -20.89 -0.57
C ASP A 100 -1.18 -20.74 0.45
N ASP A 101 -1.48 -21.05 1.72
CA ASP A 101 -0.48 -21.20 2.78
C ASP A 101 0.43 -22.39 2.39
N LEU A 102 1.45 -22.14 1.57
CA LEU A 102 2.61 -23.02 1.45
C LEU A 102 3.43 -22.89 2.74
N ASP A 103 2.91 -23.47 3.82
CA ASP A 103 3.65 -24.28 4.79
C ASP A 103 2.79 -24.60 6.03
N ALA A 104 2.51 -25.89 6.18
CA ALA A 104 2.11 -26.54 7.43
C ALA A 104 3.34 -26.80 8.32
#